data_AF-A0A4Q3MMJ4-F1
#
_entry.id   AF-A0A4Q3MMJ4-F1
#
_cell.length_a   1.000
_cell.length_b   1.000
_cell.length_c   1.000
_cell.angle_alpha   90.00
_cell.angle_beta   90.00
_cell.angle_gamma   90.00
#
_symmetry.space_group_name_H-M   'P 1'
#
loop_
_entity.id
_entity.type
_entity.pdbx_description
1 polymer ?
#
loop_
_entity_poly.entity_id
_entity_poly.type
_entity_poly.pdbx_seq_one_letter_code
_entity_poly.pdbx_strand_id
1 'polypeptide(L)'
;MSFIAACSALMGCATVTNVEVQRINIPVPVECREQVPARPVMPTEVLGPSATVDQYVQASTAEIERREGYEVQLVAALAICTRPITPVPGKDSLGLRGAWPK
;
A
#
# COMPACT_ATOMS: atom_id res chain seq x y z
N MET A 1 -35.64 5.08 59.24
CA MET A 1 -35.71 4.47 57.89
C MET A 1 -35.16 5.35 56.76
N SER A 2 -34.43 6.45 57.01
CA SER A 2 -33.84 7.30 55.94
C SER A 2 -32.35 7.04 55.68
N PHE A 3 -31.62 6.41 56.60
CA PHE A 3 -30.19 6.12 56.43
C PHE A 3 -29.91 5.07 55.36
N ILE A 4 -30.84 4.12 55.17
CA ILE A 4 -30.68 3.03 54.20
C ILE A 4 -30.74 3.57 52.76
N ALA A 5 -31.60 4.55 52.49
CA ALA A 5 -31.74 5.18 51.17
C ALA A 5 -30.47 5.94 50.75
N ALA A 6 -29.78 6.58 51.69
CA ALA A 6 -28.53 7.28 51.42
C ALA A 6 -27.38 6.31 51.07
N CYS A 7 -27.31 5.16 51.75
CA CYS A 7 -26.28 4.15 51.47
C CYS A 7 -26.47 3.46 50.10
N SER A 8 -27.70 3.25 49.64
CA SER A 8 -27.98 2.65 48.33
C SER A 8 -27.59 3.54 47.14
N ALA A 9 -27.56 4.87 47.31
CA ALA A 9 -27.17 5.79 46.24
C ALA A 9 -25.67 5.76 45.91
N LEU A 10 -24.84 5.24 46.82
CA LEU A 10 -23.37 5.18 46.65
C LEU A 10 -22.89 3.86 46.01
N MET A 11 -23.74 2.85 45.89
CA MET A 11 -23.37 1.54 45.32
C MET A 11 -23.08 1.57 43.80
N GLY A 12 -23.49 2.63 43.08
CA GLY A 12 -23.19 2.78 41.66
C GLY A 12 -21.73 3.19 41.35
N CYS A 13 -21.03 3.80 42.31
CA CYS A 13 -19.68 4.38 42.11
C CYS A 13 -18.55 3.34 42.18
N ALA A 14 -18.85 2.11 42.61
CA ALA A 14 -17.90 0.99 42.67
C ALA A 14 -18.04 0.02 41.49
N THR A 15 -18.79 0.38 40.44
CA THR A 15 -18.90 -0.44 39.24
C THR A 15 -17.58 -0.42 38.47
N VAL A 16 -16.74 -1.41 38.75
CA VAL A 16 -15.55 -1.71 37.96
C VAL A 16 -16.03 -2.07 36.56
N THR A 17 -15.80 -1.19 35.60
CA THR A 17 -16.00 -1.51 34.19
C THR A 17 -15.02 -2.61 33.83
N ASN A 18 -15.53 -3.81 33.52
CA ASN A 18 -14.70 -4.88 32.99
C ASN A 18 -14.24 -4.43 31.60
N VAL A 19 -13.00 -3.92 31.51
CA VAL A 19 -12.37 -3.54 30.24
C VAL A 19 -11.69 -4.79 29.69
N GLU A 20 -12.41 -5.52 28.83
CA GLU A 20 -11.80 -6.58 28.03
C GLU A 20 -10.93 -5.95 26.94
N VAL A 21 -9.61 -6.03 27.10
CA VAL A 21 -8.67 -5.59 26.06
C VAL A 21 -8.70 -6.60 24.90
N GLN A 22 -9.47 -6.28 23.86
CA GLN A 22 -9.54 -7.08 22.64
C GLN A 22 -8.34 -6.75 21.73
N ARG A 23 -7.49 -7.73 21.47
CA ARG A 23 -6.45 -7.59 20.43
C ARG A 23 -7.05 -7.93 19.06
N ILE A 24 -6.92 -6.99 18.13
CA ILE A 24 -7.41 -7.12 16.75
C ILE A 24 -6.19 -6.98 15.82
N ASN A 25 -6.04 -7.89 14.86
CA ASN A 25 -4.99 -7.83 13.84
C ASN A 25 -5.50 -7.01 12.65
N ILE A 26 -5.06 -5.76 12.57
CA ILE A 26 -5.39 -4.85 11.46
C ILE A 26 -4.30 -4.99 10.39
N PRO A 27 -4.64 -5.29 9.13
CA PRO A 27 -3.65 -5.28 8.06
C PRO A 27 -3.12 -3.86 7.88
N VAL A 28 -1.82 -3.67 8.07
CA VAL A 28 -1.14 -2.39 7.86
C VAL A 28 -0.55 -2.40 6.45
N PRO A 29 -0.92 -1.44 5.57
CA PRO A 29 -0.27 -1.27 4.29
C PRO A 29 1.22 -0.98 4.47
N VAL A 30 2.06 -1.78 3.81
CA VAL A 30 3.50 -1.56 3.75
C VAL A 30 3.87 -0.88 2.43
N GLU A 31 5.09 -0.35 2.35
CA GLU A 31 5.61 0.24 1.13
C GLU A 31 5.62 -0.76 -0.04
N CYS A 32 5.29 -0.28 -1.24
CA CYS A 32 5.41 -1.09 -2.45
C CYS A 32 6.89 -1.32 -2.77
N ARG A 33 7.25 -2.58 -3.10
CA ARG A 33 8.63 -2.98 -3.44
C ARG A 33 8.79 -3.32 -4.93
N GLU A 34 7.95 -2.75 -5.78
CA GLU A 34 8.09 -2.91 -7.22
C GLU A 34 9.37 -2.23 -7.70
N GLN A 35 10.09 -2.88 -8.62
CA GLN A 35 11.33 -2.34 -9.14
C GLN A 35 11.04 -1.32 -10.24
N VAL A 36 11.86 -0.27 -10.30
CA VAL A 36 11.81 0.67 -11.42
C VAL A 36 12.42 -0.02 -12.64
N PRO A 37 11.70 -0.12 -13.78
CA PRO A 37 12.26 -0.66 -15.01
C PRO A 37 13.53 0.09 -15.44
N ALA A 38 14.52 -0.63 -15.96
CA ALA A 38 15.75 -0.01 -16.42
C ALA A 38 15.48 0.86 -17.65
N ARG A 39 15.95 2.12 -17.61
CA ARG A 39 15.83 3.01 -18.76
C ARG A 39 16.65 2.45 -19.93
N PRO A 40 16.06 2.24 -21.11
CA PRO A 40 16.83 1.80 -22.26
C PRO A 40 17.72 2.95 -22.76
N VAL A 41 18.82 2.59 -23.44
CA VAL A 41 19.62 3.56 -24.19
C VAL A 41 18.73 4.15 -25.29
N MET A 42 18.73 5.46 -25.48
CA MET A 42 17.87 6.08 -26.49
C MET A 42 18.62 6.29 -27.82
N PRO A 43 17.98 6.09 -28.99
CA PRO A 43 18.65 6.21 -30.28
C PRO A 43 19.26 7.59 -30.54
N THR A 44 18.69 8.69 -30.03
CA THR A 44 19.28 10.01 -30.23
C THR A 44 20.52 10.26 -29.36
N GLU A 45 20.69 9.52 -28.26
CA GLU A 45 21.83 9.68 -27.34
C GLU A 45 23.16 9.23 -27.96
N VAL A 46 23.10 8.35 -28.96
CA VAL A 46 24.28 7.80 -29.64
C VAL A 46 24.63 8.56 -30.93
N LEU A 47 23.87 9.60 -31.29
CA LEU A 47 24.15 10.39 -32.47
C LEU A 47 25.41 11.25 -32.26
N GLY A 48 26.29 11.24 -33.25
CA GLY A 48 27.47 12.11 -33.28
C GLY A 48 27.13 13.55 -33.68
N PRO A 49 28.03 14.52 -33.41
CA PRO A 49 27.80 15.94 -33.74
C PRO A 49 27.61 16.25 -35.23
N SER A 50 28.05 15.34 -36.11
CA SER A 50 27.95 15.46 -37.57
C SER A 50 26.78 14.66 -38.16
N ALA A 51 25.83 14.22 -37.35
CA ALA A 51 24.65 13.50 -37.84
C ALA A 51 23.83 14.38 -38.78
N THR A 52 23.36 13.81 -39.90
CA THR A 52 22.49 14.52 -40.83
C THR A 52 21.08 14.66 -40.27
N VAL A 53 20.28 15.55 -40.85
CA VAL A 53 18.86 15.71 -40.49
C VAL A 53 18.11 14.38 -40.65
N ASP A 54 18.34 13.65 -41.74
CA ASP A 54 17.67 12.37 -41.98
C ASP A 54 18.05 11.31 -40.92
N GLN A 55 19.32 11.26 -40.51
CA GLN A 55 19.78 10.38 -39.43
C GLN A 55 19.13 10.73 -38.09
N TYR A 56 19.00 12.03 -37.80
CA TYR A 56 18.32 12.50 -36.61
C TYR A 56 16.82 12.14 -36.63
N VAL A 57 16.13 12.36 -37.76
CA VAL A 57 14.71 12.02 -37.91
C VAL A 57 14.51 10.51 -37.73
N GLN A 58 15.32 9.68 -38.39
CA GLN A 58 15.25 8.23 -38.21
C GLN A 58 15.46 7.81 -36.75
N ALA A 59 16.47 8.36 -36.06
CA ALA A 59 16.73 8.05 -34.66
C ALA A 59 15.60 8.54 -33.75
N SER A 60 15.06 9.73 -33.98
CA SER A 60 13.96 10.29 -33.19
C SER A 60 12.68 9.46 -33.32
N THR A 61 12.35 8.98 -34.53
CA THR A 61 11.20 8.11 -34.74
C THR A 61 11.38 6.78 -34.01
N ALA A 62 12.56 6.17 -34.10
CA ALA A 62 12.87 4.96 -33.34
C ALA A 62 12.85 5.20 -31.81
N GLU A 63 13.16 6.41 -31.37
CA GLU A 63 13.11 6.79 -29.97
C GLU A 63 11.69 6.95 -29.44
N ILE A 64 10.77 7.50 -30.23
CA ILE A 64 9.36 7.64 -29.86
C ILE A 64 8.80 6.26 -29.50
N GLU A 65 8.94 5.28 -30.39
CA GLU A 65 8.49 3.91 -30.16
C GLU A 65 9.14 3.29 -28.91
N ARG A 66 10.42 3.56 -28.69
CA ARG A 66 11.15 3.07 -27.51
C ARG A 66 10.65 3.69 -26.22
N ARG A 67 10.32 4.98 -26.24
CA ARG A 67 9.76 5.71 -25.08
C ARG A 67 8.35 5.25 -24.77
N GLU A 68 7.52 5.03 -25.77
CA GLU A 68 6.17 4.48 -25.60
C GLU A 68 6.24 3.08 -24.99
N GLY A 69 7.13 2.21 -25.47
CA GLY A 69 7.34 0.89 -24.85
C GLY A 69 7.84 0.98 -23.40
N TYR A 70 8.72 1.93 -23.09
CA TYR A 70 9.19 2.16 -21.71
C TYR A 70 8.09 2.74 -20.82
N GLU A 71 7.22 3.61 -21.34
CA GLU A 71 6.07 4.14 -20.63
C GLU A 71 5.09 3.02 -20.25
N VAL A 72 4.83 2.07 -21.15
CA VAL A 72 4.01 0.89 -20.82
C VAL A 72 4.61 0.11 -19.65
N GLN A 73 5.94 -0.08 -19.63
CA GLN A 73 6.60 -0.75 -18.51
C GLN A 73 6.48 0.04 -17.20
N LEU A 74 6.64 1.36 -17.25
CA LEU A 74 6.49 2.24 -16.08
C LEU A 74 5.06 2.21 -15.54
N VAL A 75 4.05 2.29 -16.42
CA VAL A 75 2.64 2.23 -16.03
C VAL A 75 2.31 0.87 -15.43
N ALA A 76 2.84 -0.22 -15.99
CA ALA A 76 2.65 -1.57 -15.44
C ALA A 76 3.24 -1.69 -14.02
N ALA A 77 4.46 -1.19 -13.80
CA ALA A 77 5.08 -1.17 -12.48
C ALA A 77 4.25 -0.32 -11.48
N LEU A 78 3.78 0.85 -11.91
CA LEU A 78 2.93 1.71 -11.08
C LEU A 78 1.60 1.04 -10.71
N ALA A 79 0.97 0.35 -11.66
CA ALA A 79 -0.32 -0.32 -11.45
C ALA A 79 -0.24 -1.40 -10.35
N ILE A 80 0.91 -2.06 -10.21
CA ILE A 80 1.13 -3.05 -9.14
C ILE A 80 1.05 -2.36 -7.76
N CYS A 81 1.60 -1.17 -7.64
CA CYS A 81 1.66 -0.42 -6.38
C CYS A 81 0.38 0.34 -6.03
N THR A 82 -0.41 0.73 -7.03
CA THR A 82 -1.63 1.53 -6.82
C THR A 82 -2.90 0.69 -6.74
N ARG A 83 -2.79 -0.65 -6.90
CA ARG A 83 -3.96 -1.53 -6.80
C ARG A 83 -4.60 -1.44 -5.40
N PRO A 84 -5.94 -1.48 -5.31
CA PRO A 84 -6.62 -1.54 -4.02
C PRO A 84 -6.17 -2.76 -3.21
N ILE A 85 -5.92 -2.54 -1.93
CA ILE A 85 -5.67 -3.64 -0.99
C ILE A 85 -7.04 -4.19 -0.58
N THR A 86 -7.40 -5.36 -1.12
CA THR A 86 -8.55 -6.10 -0.60
C THR A 86 -8.10 -6.82 0.66
N PRO A 87 -8.66 -6.49 1.84
CA PRO A 87 -8.40 -7.30 3.02
C PRO A 87 -8.92 -8.70 2.75
N VAL A 88 -8.06 -9.71 2.87
CA VAL A 88 -8.53 -11.10 2.89
C VAL A 88 -9.50 -11.17 4.07
N PRO A 89 -10.79 -11.53 3.87
CA PRO A 89 -11.68 -11.74 5.00
C PRO A 89 -11.00 -12.77 5.89
N GLY A 90 -10.67 -12.36 7.11
CA GLY A 90 -10.05 -13.26 8.06
C GLY A 90 -10.87 -14.54 8.09
N LYS A 91 -10.20 -15.70 8.09
CA LYS A 91 -10.86 -17.01 8.25
C LYS A 91 -11.66 -17.16 9.55
N ASP A 92 -11.70 -16.11 10.37
CA ASP A 92 -12.39 -16.04 11.63
C ASP A 92 -13.45 -14.94 11.59
N SER A 93 -14.58 -15.26 10.98
CA SER A 93 -15.88 -14.67 11.34
C SER A 93 -16.37 -15.15 12.71
N LEU A 94 -15.55 -15.89 13.45
CA LEU A 94 -15.90 -16.68 14.64
C LEU A 94 -14.80 -16.49 15.69
N GLY A 95 -15.06 -15.69 16.72
CA GLY A 95 -14.06 -15.34 17.72
C GLY A 95 -13.39 -16.55 18.36
N LEU A 96 -12.07 -16.70 18.19
CA LEU A 96 -11.30 -17.70 18.93
C LEU A 96 -9.86 -17.28 19.27
N ARG A 97 -9.53 -17.66 20.50
CA ARG A 97 -8.24 -17.71 21.16
C ARG A 97 -7.25 -18.56 20.34
N GLY A 98 -6.00 -18.11 20.22
CA GLY A 98 -4.95 -18.98 19.70
C GLY A 98 -3.62 -18.27 19.49
N ALA A 99 -2.73 -18.43 20.48
CA ALA A 99 -1.27 -18.40 20.41
C ALA A 99 -0.60 -17.67 19.23
N TRP A 100 -0.06 -16.48 19.52
CA TRP A 100 1.09 -15.95 18.78
C TRP A 100 2.36 -16.19 19.61
N PRO A 101 3.40 -16.86 19.07
CA PRO A 101 4.70 -16.87 19.72
C PRO A 101 5.28 -15.45 19.70
N LYS A 102 5.93 -15.07 20.81
CA LYS A 102 6.62 -13.79 20.95
C LYS A 102 7.80 -13.67 19.99
#